data_AF-A0A9E4JFC6-F1
#
_entry.id   AF-A0A9E4JFC6-F1
#
_cell.length_a   1.000
_cell.length_b   1.000
_cell.length_c   1.000
_cell.angle_alpha   90.00
_cell.angle_beta   90.00
_cell.angle_gamma   90.00
#
_symmetry.space_group_name_H-M   'P 1'
#
loop_
_entity.id
_entity.type
_entity.pdbx_description
1 polymer ?
#
loop_
_entity_poly.entity_id
_entity_poly.type
_entity_poly.pdbx_seq_one_letter_code
_entity_poly.pdbx_strand_id
1 'polypeptide(L)'
;MSGGANGGDTASEAPGGAGGTGGSPSAGTGGTPNAPPTGSPRGGTGGQARGGAGGQAQGGAGSSGGTGGTPAAGGGAGGSLVGGMRGGGGQAGSPPKPVGAYECTIVMGHDQGKWIESDPFSNLLDDAGWQHTMNGGVNHYRASDRRGWQSMPSSRCTRAWDKPDRLILIVWGHSDFDAASEWRDVLAEVVATARKEYPSLRRINLQPVAAKPGCSGYGSADLQTILDAGALLRSDVVEPGIRIEVSDCKDIDGLDRFTSDAAAAAFATKFAQHYGTSN
;
A
#
# COMPACT_ATOMS: atom_id res chain seq x y z
N MET A 1 53.26 17.00 43.58
CA MET A 1 52.37 16.02 42.95
C MET A 1 52.19 16.50 41.52
N SER A 2 53.10 16.26 40.57
CA SER A 2 53.46 14.96 39.97
C SER A 2 52.18 14.17 39.70
N GLY A 3 51.69 13.96 38.49
CA GLY A 3 52.25 13.96 37.15
C GLY A 3 51.60 12.78 36.41
N GLY A 4 51.40 12.85 35.09
CA GLY A 4 51.15 11.65 34.27
C GLY A 4 50.00 11.78 33.28
N ALA A 5 50.36 12.12 32.04
CA ALA A 5 49.59 11.84 30.84
C ALA A 5 49.83 10.37 30.43
N ASN A 6 48.81 9.70 29.92
CA ASN A 6 48.94 8.47 29.13
C ASN A 6 48.39 8.73 27.73
N GLY A 7 49.29 8.70 26.75
CA GLY A 7 48.97 8.53 25.35
C GLY A 7 48.65 7.06 25.04
N GLY A 8 48.04 6.84 23.87
CA GLY A 8 47.77 5.53 23.31
C GLY A 8 47.49 5.69 21.82
N ASP A 9 48.55 5.54 21.03
CA ASP A 9 48.55 5.47 19.57
C ASP A 9 47.76 4.27 19.05
N THR A 10 47.07 4.44 17.92
CA THR A 10 47.02 3.40 16.87
C THR A 10 46.97 4.07 15.50
N ALA A 11 48.12 4.11 14.85
CA ALA A 11 48.25 4.26 13.40
C ALA A 11 48.10 2.88 12.73
N SER A 12 47.48 2.84 11.55
CA SER A 12 47.88 1.98 10.42
C SER A 12 47.07 2.33 9.18
N GLU A 13 47.66 3.22 8.36
CA GLU A 13 47.40 3.29 6.93
C GLU A 13 47.95 2.03 6.25
N ALA A 14 47.21 1.51 5.27
CA ALA A 14 47.80 0.79 4.15
C ALA A 14 47.04 1.10 2.85
N PRO A 15 47.73 1.21 1.70
CA PRO A 15 47.22 1.82 0.48
C PRO A 15 46.84 0.80 -0.61
N GLY A 16 46.15 1.29 -1.64
CA GLY A 16 46.36 0.82 -3.02
C GLY A 16 45.25 -0.03 -3.63
N GLY A 17 44.74 0.43 -4.77
CA GLY A 17 43.85 -0.36 -5.62
C GLY A 17 43.21 0.43 -6.76
N ALA A 18 44.03 1.11 -7.58
CA ALA A 18 43.59 1.67 -8.86
C ALA A 18 43.69 0.61 -9.97
N GLY A 19 42.72 0.58 -10.89
CA GLY A 19 42.87 -0.03 -12.21
C GLY A 19 41.69 -0.87 -12.67
N GLY A 20 41.05 -0.45 -13.77
CA GLY A 20 40.05 -1.29 -14.44
C GLY A 20 39.11 -0.57 -15.41
N THR A 21 39.63 0.25 -16.32
CA THR A 21 38.89 0.74 -17.49
C THR A 21 38.84 -0.32 -18.59
N GLY A 22 37.69 -0.50 -19.24
CA GLY A 22 37.61 -0.95 -20.63
C GLY A 22 36.66 -2.11 -20.90
N GLY A 23 35.65 -1.88 -21.76
CA GLY A 23 34.91 -2.98 -22.38
C GLY A 23 33.46 -2.67 -22.79
N SER A 24 33.25 -1.83 -23.79
CA SER A 24 32.13 -1.91 -24.75
C SER A 24 32.77 -1.80 -26.13
N PRO A 25 32.37 -2.58 -27.16
CA PRO A 25 30.98 -2.64 -27.64
C PRO A 25 30.56 -4.01 -28.24
N SER A 26 29.27 -4.18 -28.57
CA SER A 26 28.90 -4.56 -29.95
C SER A 26 27.39 -4.42 -30.15
N ALA A 27 27.04 -3.61 -31.13
CA ALA A 27 25.73 -3.54 -31.75
C ALA A 27 25.43 -4.83 -32.52
N GLY A 28 24.17 -5.27 -32.49
CA GLY A 28 23.63 -6.32 -33.33
C GLY A 28 22.37 -5.83 -34.03
N THR A 29 22.56 -5.08 -35.11
CA THR A 29 21.53 -4.77 -36.11
C THR A 29 21.38 -5.96 -37.06
N GLY A 30 20.21 -6.57 -37.11
CA GLY A 30 19.82 -7.54 -38.14
C GLY A 30 18.43 -7.19 -38.67
N GLY A 31 18.40 -6.67 -39.90
CA GLY A 31 17.19 -6.20 -40.58
C GLY A 31 16.30 -7.30 -41.17
N THR A 32 15.12 -6.83 -41.55
CA THR A 32 13.98 -7.39 -42.31
C THR A 32 14.37 -7.90 -43.71
N PRO A 33 13.46 -8.36 -44.63
CA PRO A 33 11.99 -8.47 -44.60
C PRO A 33 11.45 -9.84 -45.09
N ASN A 34 10.17 -10.15 -44.85
CA ASN A 34 9.40 -10.99 -45.77
C ASN A 34 7.89 -10.72 -45.66
N ALA A 35 7.36 -10.21 -46.75
CA ALA A 35 5.96 -10.26 -47.18
C ALA A 35 5.98 -10.42 -48.71
N PRO A 36 4.91 -10.84 -49.41
CA PRO A 36 3.72 -11.64 -49.05
C PRO A 36 3.62 -12.91 -49.95
N PRO A 37 2.50 -13.67 -49.97
CA PRO A 37 1.52 -13.38 -51.03
C PRO A 37 0.03 -13.64 -50.69
N THR A 38 -0.82 -12.76 -51.24
CA THR A 38 -2.11 -12.96 -51.93
C THR A 38 -3.12 -14.03 -51.45
N GLY A 39 -4.34 -13.55 -51.12
CA GLY A 39 -5.56 -14.37 -51.13
C GLY A 39 -6.82 -13.59 -50.71
N SER A 40 -7.50 -12.93 -51.65
CA SER A 40 -8.91 -12.50 -51.57
C SER A 40 -9.83 -13.59 -52.17
N PRO A 41 -11.18 -13.47 -52.26
CA PRO A 41 -12.21 -12.84 -51.42
C PRO A 41 -13.42 -13.79 -51.15
N ARG A 42 -14.30 -13.45 -50.18
CA ARG A 42 -15.74 -13.79 -50.11
C ARG A 42 -16.30 -12.98 -48.93
N GLY A 43 -17.28 -12.09 -49.04
CA GLY A 43 -18.53 -12.15 -49.79
C GLY A 43 -19.66 -12.43 -48.80
N GLY A 44 -20.57 -11.47 -48.59
CA GLY A 44 -21.81 -11.64 -47.80
C GLY A 44 -22.19 -10.37 -47.01
N THR A 45 -22.79 -9.37 -47.64
CA THR A 45 -24.25 -9.08 -47.68
C THR A 45 -24.93 -8.85 -46.32
N GLY A 46 -25.26 -7.57 -46.07
CA GLY A 46 -26.64 -7.13 -45.83
C GLY A 46 -27.26 -7.40 -44.47
N GLY A 47 -27.47 -6.34 -43.70
CA GLY A 47 -28.36 -6.34 -42.54
C GLY A 47 -28.58 -4.93 -42.00
N GLN A 48 -29.50 -4.19 -42.63
CA GLN A 48 -30.11 -2.99 -42.05
C GLN A 48 -31.05 -3.40 -40.92
N ALA A 49 -31.02 -2.73 -39.77
CA ALA A 49 -32.23 -2.41 -38.99
C ALA A 49 -31.96 -1.35 -37.91
N ARG A 50 -32.73 -0.25 -38.01
CA ARG A 50 -33.52 0.44 -36.96
C ARG A 50 -32.77 0.77 -35.66
N GLY A 51 -32.55 2.04 -35.30
CA GLY A 51 -33.61 3.03 -35.11
C GLY A 51 -34.25 2.83 -33.74
N GLY A 52 -33.77 3.55 -32.72
CA GLY A 52 -34.33 3.55 -31.37
C GLY A 52 -33.95 4.84 -30.66
N ALA A 53 -34.91 5.75 -30.56
CA ALA A 53 -34.82 7.04 -29.92
C ALA A 53 -35.22 6.95 -28.43
N GLY A 54 -34.72 7.91 -27.64
CA GLY A 54 -35.46 8.49 -26.52
C GLY A 54 -35.27 7.82 -25.15
N GLY A 55 -34.76 8.61 -24.21
CA GLY A 55 -34.72 8.25 -22.80
C GLY A 55 -34.03 9.32 -21.96
N GLN A 56 -34.60 10.53 -21.92
CA GLN A 56 -34.25 11.53 -20.92
C GLN A 56 -34.78 11.06 -19.56
N ALA A 57 -33.89 10.82 -18.59
CA ALA A 57 -34.26 10.69 -17.19
C ALA A 57 -34.16 12.07 -16.52
N GLN A 58 -35.31 12.48 -16.01
CA GLN A 58 -35.64 13.76 -15.39
C GLN A 58 -35.11 13.81 -13.95
N GLY A 59 -34.65 14.99 -13.55
CA GLY A 59 -34.01 15.22 -12.25
C GLY A 59 -34.92 14.99 -11.05
N GLY A 60 -34.31 14.51 -9.97
CA GLY A 60 -34.87 14.55 -8.61
C GLY A 60 -34.07 15.53 -7.77
N ALA A 61 -34.61 16.72 -7.56
CA ALA A 61 -34.21 17.61 -6.48
C ALA A 61 -34.82 17.11 -5.17
N GLY A 62 -34.01 16.96 -4.13
CA GLY A 62 -34.45 16.46 -2.82
C GLY A 62 -33.63 17.04 -1.67
N SER A 63 -34.16 18.12 -1.11
CA SER A 63 -34.09 18.55 0.30
C SER A 63 -32.74 18.85 0.96
N SER A 64 -32.41 20.14 0.93
CA SER A 64 -31.71 20.86 2.00
C SER A 64 -32.52 20.86 3.30
N GLY A 65 -31.94 20.45 4.42
CA GLY A 65 -32.53 20.63 5.74
C GLY A 65 -31.59 20.21 6.87
N GLY A 66 -31.09 21.17 7.64
CA GLY A 66 -30.22 20.91 8.79
C GLY A 66 -29.49 22.15 9.31
N THR A 67 -30.25 23.15 9.76
CA THR A 67 -29.78 24.21 10.66
C THR A 67 -29.22 23.58 11.95
N GLY A 68 -28.01 23.93 12.38
CA GLY A 68 -27.83 25.02 13.34
C GLY A 68 -27.41 24.46 14.71
N GLY A 69 -26.13 24.14 14.86
CA GLY A 69 -25.51 23.87 16.16
C GLY A 69 -24.53 24.99 16.50
N THR A 70 -24.86 25.77 17.52
CA THR A 70 -24.01 26.83 18.11
C THR A 70 -22.69 26.26 18.64
N PRO A 71 -21.52 26.88 18.38
CA PRO A 71 -20.31 26.53 19.11
C PRO A 71 -20.35 27.17 20.50
N ALA A 72 -20.36 26.34 21.53
CA ALA A 72 -20.06 26.77 22.88
C ALA A 72 -18.59 27.18 22.96
N ALA A 73 -18.36 28.48 23.21
CA ALA A 73 -17.07 28.99 23.63
C ALA A 73 -16.80 28.56 25.08
N GLY A 74 -15.77 27.73 25.27
CA GLY A 74 -15.29 27.33 26.59
C GLY A 74 -13.82 26.96 26.48
N GLY A 75 -12.96 27.85 26.98
CA GLY A 75 -11.51 27.71 26.94
C GLY A 75 -10.99 26.54 27.77
N GLY A 76 -9.86 25.99 27.31
CA GLY A 76 -9.07 24.99 28.01
C GLY A 76 -7.78 24.77 27.26
N ALA A 77 -6.72 25.45 27.68
CA ALA A 77 -5.36 25.24 27.20
C ALA A 77 -4.90 23.82 27.57
N GLY A 78 -4.44 23.08 26.56
CA GLY A 78 -3.96 21.70 26.68
C GLY A 78 -3.85 21.06 25.30
N GLY A 79 -2.95 21.59 24.46
CA GLY A 79 -2.77 21.13 23.08
C GLY A 79 -2.24 19.69 23.03
N SER A 80 -3.17 18.73 22.93
CA SER A 80 -2.84 17.37 22.48
C SER A 80 -2.68 17.41 20.96
N LEU A 81 -1.43 17.41 20.50
CA LEU A 81 -1.05 17.54 19.09
C LEU A 81 -1.24 16.27 18.26
N VAL A 82 -2.00 15.28 18.74
CA VAL A 82 -2.33 14.10 17.94
C VAL A 82 -3.49 14.47 17.01
N GLY A 83 -3.16 15.07 15.87
CA GLY A 83 -4.06 15.32 14.75
C GLY A 83 -4.86 14.05 14.47
N GLY A 84 -6.13 14.08 14.87
CA GLY A 84 -6.93 12.87 15.01
C GLY A 84 -7.15 12.20 13.65
N MET A 85 -6.47 11.09 13.41
CA MET A 85 -6.96 10.10 12.47
C MET A 85 -8.36 9.69 12.95
N ARG A 86 -9.41 10.08 12.23
CA ARG A 86 -10.77 9.73 12.60
C ARG A 86 -10.95 8.24 12.33
N GLY A 87 -11.06 7.44 13.38
CA GLY A 87 -11.61 6.10 13.27
C GLY A 87 -13.09 6.26 12.94
N GLY A 88 -13.44 6.20 11.65
CA GLY A 88 -14.85 6.16 11.26
C GLY A 88 -15.46 4.93 11.93
N GLY A 89 -16.49 5.15 12.77
CA GLY A 89 -17.27 4.11 13.43
C GLY A 89 -18.14 3.33 12.44
N GLY A 90 -17.54 2.80 11.38
CA GLY A 90 -18.14 1.73 10.60
C GLY A 90 -18.35 0.54 11.53
N GLN A 91 -19.50 -0.13 11.40
CA GLN A 91 -19.85 -1.31 12.18
C GLN A 91 -18.63 -2.19 12.31
N ALA A 92 -18.14 -2.32 13.55
CA ALA A 92 -17.12 -3.29 13.89
C ALA A 92 -17.73 -4.65 13.57
N GLY A 93 -17.47 -5.14 12.36
CA GLY A 93 -17.73 -6.53 12.02
C GLY A 93 -17.08 -7.35 13.12
N SER A 94 -17.78 -8.39 13.58
CA SER A 94 -17.28 -9.27 14.64
C SER A 94 -15.79 -9.56 14.40
N PRO A 95 -14.93 -9.41 15.42
CA PRO A 95 -13.50 -9.62 15.26
C PRO A 95 -13.30 -10.97 14.57
N PRO A 96 -12.47 -11.03 13.51
CA PRO A 96 -12.22 -12.28 12.81
C PRO A 96 -11.84 -13.35 13.85
N LYS A 97 -12.36 -14.57 13.67
CA LYS A 97 -12.01 -15.70 14.54
C LYS A 97 -10.49 -15.76 14.64
N PRO A 98 -9.90 -15.95 15.84
CA PRO A 98 -8.46 -16.04 15.98
C PRO A 98 -7.96 -17.21 15.12
N VAL A 99 -7.41 -16.88 13.96
CA VAL A 99 -6.56 -17.75 13.18
C VAL A 99 -5.29 -17.79 14.02
N GLY A 100 -4.99 -18.92 14.66
CA GLY A 100 -3.92 -19.01 15.66
C GLY A 100 -2.60 -18.38 15.18
N ALA A 101 -1.79 -17.91 16.13
CA ALA A 101 -0.57 -17.13 15.96
C ALA A 101 0.11 -17.28 14.60
N TYR A 102 0.42 -16.16 13.97
CA TYR A 102 1.18 -16.13 12.72
C TYR A 102 2.67 -16.27 13.02
N GLU A 103 3.36 -17.15 12.32
CA GLU A 103 4.81 -17.32 12.50
C GLU A 103 5.58 -16.17 11.87
N CYS A 104 5.11 -15.67 10.73
CA CYS A 104 5.74 -14.56 10.04
C CYS A 104 4.72 -13.73 9.25
N THR A 105 4.56 -12.48 9.68
CA THR A 105 3.77 -11.48 8.98
C THR A 105 4.68 -10.63 8.10
N ILE A 106 4.43 -10.63 6.80
CA ILE A 106 5.05 -9.68 5.87
C ILE A 106 4.12 -8.49 5.63
N VAL A 107 4.64 -7.29 5.81
CA VAL A 107 3.96 -6.05 5.39
C VAL A 107 4.53 -5.63 4.04
N MET A 108 3.68 -5.44 3.04
CA MET A 108 4.07 -4.97 1.71
C MET A 108 3.24 -3.74 1.33
N GLY A 109 3.69 -2.95 0.37
CA GLY A 109 2.95 -1.78 -0.12
C GLY A 109 3.79 -0.51 -0.13
N HIS A 110 3.10 0.61 -0.16
CA HIS A 110 3.73 1.91 -0.34
C HIS A 110 4.08 2.57 1.01
N ASP A 111 5.21 3.30 0.98
CA ASP A 111 5.86 4.05 2.05
C ASP A 111 5.79 3.44 3.46
N GLN A 112 6.62 2.43 3.68
CA GLN A 112 6.77 1.76 4.96
C GLN A 112 7.80 2.42 5.87
N GLY A 113 8.80 3.09 5.31
CA GLY A 113 10.01 3.51 6.03
C GLY A 113 9.72 4.26 7.33
N LYS A 114 9.03 5.42 7.26
CA LYS A 114 8.88 6.28 8.43
C LYS A 114 8.03 5.70 9.57
N TRP A 115 6.96 4.97 9.24
CA TRP A 115 6.05 4.48 10.29
C TRP A 115 6.46 3.10 10.81
N ILE A 116 7.08 2.25 9.98
CA ILE A 116 7.68 0.99 10.47
C ILE A 116 8.91 1.26 11.33
N GLU A 117 9.72 2.27 10.98
CA GLU A 117 10.88 2.67 11.80
C GLU A 117 10.49 3.52 13.01
N SER A 118 9.22 3.91 13.17
CA SER A 118 8.79 4.70 14.32
C SER A 118 8.77 3.86 15.60
N ASP A 119 9.18 4.46 16.72
CA ASP A 119 9.22 3.81 18.04
C ASP A 119 7.94 3.04 18.40
N PRO A 120 6.71 3.52 18.11
CA PRO A 120 5.52 2.74 18.41
C PRO A 120 5.45 1.42 17.65
N PHE A 121 5.91 1.34 16.40
CA PHE A 121 5.82 0.09 15.64
C PHE A 121 6.75 -0.98 16.21
N SER A 122 8.03 -0.64 16.40
CA SER A 122 9.05 -1.57 16.93
C SER A 122 8.79 -1.97 18.39
N ASN A 123 8.17 -1.09 19.19
CA ASN A 123 7.84 -1.42 20.59
C ASN A 123 6.50 -2.17 20.75
N LEU A 124 5.56 -2.04 19.80
CA LEU A 124 4.23 -2.65 19.92
C LEU A 124 4.11 -3.98 19.18
N LEU A 125 5.01 -4.28 18.25
CA LEU A 125 5.04 -5.54 17.50
C LEU A 125 6.29 -6.31 17.85
N ASP A 126 6.14 -7.63 18.05
CA ASP A 126 7.28 -8.50 18.31
C ASP A 126 8.17 -8.60 17.06
N ASP A 127 9.37 -8.03 17.12
CA ASP A 127 10.38 -8.07 16.04
C ASP A 127 10.60 -9.49 15.49
N ALA A 128 10.36 -10.53 16.28
CA ALA A 128 10.58 -11.91 15.86
C ALA A 128 9.60 -12.39 14.77
N GLY A 129 8.39 -11.82 14.71
CA GLY A 129 7.29 -12.29 13.86
C GLY A 129 6.94 -11.37 12.69
N TRP A 130 7.68 -10.27 12.49
CA TRP A 130 7.34 -9.26 11.50
C TRP A 130 8.48 -8.99 10.53
N GLN A 131 8.12 -8.88 9.25
CA GLN A 131 9.02 -8.42 8.21
C GLN A 131 8.33 -7.45 7.28
N HIS A 132 9.12 -6.68 6.55
CA HIS A 132 8.58 -5.69 5.64
C HIS A 132 9.48 -5.55 4.40
N THR A 133 8.89 -5.24 3.24
CA THR A 133 9.62 -5.13 1.97
C THR A 133 9.64 -3.69 1.50
N MET A 134 10.73 -3.30 0.84
CA MET A 134 10.85 -1.94 0.34
C MET A 134 9.75 -1.55 -0.66
N ASN A 135 9.43 -0.27 -0.57
CA ASN A 135 8.29 0.45 -1.13
C ASN A 135 7.94 0.11 -2.59
N GLY A 136 6.63 0.02 -2.82
CA GLY A 136 6.04 0.15 -4.14
C GLY A 136 4.54 0.37 -4.08
N GLY A 137 3.98 1.06 -5.08
CA GLY A 137 2.53 1.13 -5.25
C GLY A 137 1.94 -0.25 -5.58
N VAL A 138 0.62 -0.40 -5.42
CA VAL A 138 -0.11 -1.66 -5.71
C VAL A 138 0.22 -2.22 -7.10
N ASN A 139 0.49 -1.34 -8.07
CA ASN A 139 0.87 -1.70 -9.44
C ASN A 139 2.16 -2.52 -9.52
N HIS A 140 3.13 -2.30 -8.63
CA HIS A 140 4.40 -3.05 -8.62
C HIS A 140 4.24 -4.49 -8.11
N TYR A 141 3.11 -4.79 -7.46
CA TYR A 141 2.78 -6.14 -6.99
C TYR A 141 1.87 -6.90 -7.96
N ARG A 142 1.54 -6.32 -9.11
CA ARG A 142 0.79 -7.00 -10.17
C ARG A 142 1.68 -8.02 -10.89
N ALA A 143 1.06 -9.02 -11.51
CA ALA A 143 1.77 -10.06 -12.26
C ALA A 143 2.52 -9.49 -13.49
N SER A 144 2.03 -8.38 -14.03
CA SER A 144 2.61 -7.67 -15.18
C SER A 144 3.90 -6.88 -14.87
N ASP A 145 4.11 -6.44 -13.63
CA ASP A 145 5.27 -5.64 -13.23
C ASP A 145 6.23 -6.46 -12.35
N ARG A 146 5.70 -7.08 -11.29
CA ARG A 146 6.40 -7.92 -10.30
C ARG A 146 7.60 -7.29 -9.58
N ARG A 147 7.99 -6.03 -9.83
CA ARG A 147 9.11 -5.38 -9.12
C ARG A 147 8.96 -5.41 -7.60
N GLY A 148 7.74 -5.26 -7.08
CA GLY A 148 7.48 -5.29 -5.64
C GLY A 148 7.78 -6.64 -4.98
N TRP A 149 7.67 -7.75 -5.72
CA TRP A 149 7.98 -9.10 -5.20
C TRP A 149 9.47 -9.42 -5.23
N GLN A 150 10.27 -8.68 -5.99
CA GLN A 150 11.70 -8.91 -6.14
C GLN A 150 12.53 -8.19 -5.08
N SER A 151 11.92 -7.26 -4.34
CA SER A 151 12.55 -6.54 -3.25
C SER A 151 12.85 -7.48 -2.09
N MET A 152 14.11 -7.48 -1.63
CA MET A 152 14.44 -8.16 -0.37
C MET A 152 13.74 -7.45 0.80
N PRO A 153 13.25 -8.21 1.80
CA PRO A 153 12.79 -7.62 3.05
C PRO A 153 13.90 -6.83 3.75
N SER A 154 13.58 -5.63 4.24
CA SER A 154 14.47 -4.76 5.01
C SER A 154 14.59 -5.21 6.47
N SER A 155 13.55 -5.83 7.02
CA SER A 155 13.62 -6.67 8.22
C SER A 155 13.20 -8.09 7.88
N ARG A 156 13.60 -9.09 8.68
CA ARG A 156 13.24 -10.49 8.47
C ARG A 156 12.65 -11.08 9.74
N CYS A 157 11.60 -11.87 9.60
CA CYS A 157 11.12 -12.71 10.69
C CYS A 157 12.26 -13.64 11.16
N THR A 158 12.29 -13.96 12.44
CA THR A 158 13.26 -14.90 13.01
C THR A 158 13.08 -16.32 12.48
N ARG A 159 11.85 -16.66 12.05
CA ARG A 159 11.47 -17.93 11.44
C ARG A 159 10.65 -17.69 10.19
N ALA A 160 10.75 -18.61 9.22
CA ALA A 160 9.93 -18.62 8.00
C ALA A 160 9.94 -17.30 7.21
N TRP A 161 11.05 -16.55 7.21
CA TRP A 161 11.12 -15.25 6.52
C TRP A 161 10.89 -15.35 5.00
N ASP A 162 11.22 -16.49 4.40
CA ASP A 162 10.99 -16.81 2.99
C ASP A 162 9.59 -17.42 2.73
N LYS A 163 8.84 -17.70 3.80
CA LYS A 163 7.54 -18.36 3.79
C LYS A 163 6.59 -17.69 4.77
N PRO A 164 6.28 -16.40 4.60
CA PRO A 164 5.32 -15.72 5.45
C PRO A 164 3.97 -16.45 5.40
N ASP A 165 3.29 -16.52 6.54
CA ASP A 165 1.97 -17.14 6.64
C ASP A 165 0.86 -16.09 6.76
N ARG A 166 1.23 -14.81 6.89
CA ARG A 166 0.35 -13.65 6.75
C ARG A 166 0.99 -12.56 5.89
N LEU A 167 0.19 -11.98 5.00
CA LEU A 167 0.52 -10.78 4.25
C LEU A 167 -0.42 -9.64 4.66
N ILE A 168 0.13 -8.47 4.96
CA ILE A 168 -0.63 -7.22 5.06
C ILE A 168 -0.17 -6.32 3.91
N LEU A 169 -1.05 -6.14 2.93
CA LEU A 169 -0.80 -5.27 1.78
C LEU A 169 -1.39 -3.89 2.06
N ILE A 170 -0.54 -2.87 2.18
CA ILE A 170 -0.95 -1.48 2.27
C ILE A 170 -1.38 -1.00 0.88
N VAL A 171 -2.65 -0.60 0.77
CA VAL A 171 -3.26 -0.13 -0.48
C VAL A 171 -3.57 1.35 -0.36
N TRP A 172 -2.75 2.19 -0.97
CA TRP A 172 -3.00 3.64 -1.05
C TRP A 172 -3.94 3.97 -2.19
N GLY A 173 -4.89 4.87 -1.95
CA GLY A 173 -5.77 5.43 -2.98
C GLY A 173 -5.01 6.36 -3.92
N HIS A 174 -4.41 5.80 -4.97
CA HIS A 174 -3.80 6.57 -6.05
C HIS A 174 -4.83 6.91 -7.15
N SER A 175 -4.56 7.95 -7.94
CA SER A 175 -5.42 8.49 -9.01
C SER A 175 -5.66 7.60 -10.22
N ASP A 176 -5.08 6.40 -10.26
CA ASP A 176 -5.10 5.58 -11.46
C ASP A 176 -6.40 4.78 -11.62
N PHE A 177 -7.20 4.69 -10.55
CA PHE A 177 -8.42 3.89 -10.49
C PHE A 177 -9.51 4.65 -9.74
N ASP A 178 -10.61 4.96 -10.43
CA ASP A 178 -11.75 5.69 -9.84
C ASP A 178 -12.90 4.76 -9.47
N ALA A 179 -12.98 3.57 -10.08
CA ALA A 179 -14.08 2.64 -9.87
C ALA A 179 -13.67 1.46 -8.99
N ALA A 180 -14.61 0.99 -8.14
CA ALA A 180 -14.41 -0.20 -7.31
C ALA A 180 -14.11 -1.46 -8.14
N SER A 181 -14.63 -1.54 -9.36
CA SER A 181 -14.34 -2.65 -10.28
C SER A 181 -12.89 -2.68 -10.75
N GLU A 182 -12.29 -1.50 -10.99
CA GLU A 182 -10.88 -1.40 -11.41
C GLU A 182 -9.97 -1.80 -10.25
N TRP A 183 -10.25 -1.28 -9.05
CA TRP A 183 -9.58 -1.68 -7.82
C TRP A 183 -9.71 -3.19 -7.57
N ARG A 184 -10.90 -3.76 -7.74
CA ARG A 184 -11.12 -5.21 -7.57
C ARG A 184 -10.24 -6.00 -8.52
N ASP A 185 -10.19 -5.64 -9.79
CA ASP A 185 -9.44 -6.40 -10.81
C ASP A 185 -7.92 -6.34 -10.54
N VAL A 186 -7.41 -5.17 -10.15
CA VAL A 186 -6.01 -4.99 -9.74
C VAL A 186 -5.70 -5.80 -8.48
N LEU A 187 -6.53 -5.68 -7.45
CA LEU A 187 -6.32 -6.39 -6.19
C LEU A 187 -6.47 -7.91 -6.36
N ALA A 188 -7.34 -8.38 -7.26
CA ALA A 188 -7.45 -9.80 -7.61
C ALA A 188 -6.15 -10.32 -8.24
N GLU A 189 -5.55 -9.57 -9.17
CA GLU A 189 -4.27 -9.91 -9.79
C GLU A 189 -3.14 -9.97 -8.74
N VAL A 190 -3.10 -8.99 -7.84
CA VAL A 190 -2.10 -8.94 -6.75
C VAL A 190 -2.29 -10.11 -5.77
N VAL A 191 -3.52 -10.42 -5.35
CA VAL A 191 -3.82 -11.56 -4.47
C VAL A 191 -3.43 -12.89 -5.13
N ALA A 192 -3.75 -13.07 -6.41
CA ALA A 192 -3.37 -14.28 -7.14
C ALA A 192 -1.83 -14.42 -7.23
N THR A 193 -1.14 -13.30 -7.46
CA THR A 193 0.33 -13.26 -7.48
C THR A 193 0.91 -13.56 -6.10
N ALA A 194 0.38 -12.95 -5.03
CA ALA A 194 0.80 -13.20 -3.66
C ALA A 194 0.74 -14.68 -3.28
N ARG A 195 -0.36 -15.36 -3.63
CA ARG A 195 -0.53 -16.80 -3.38
C ARG A 195 0.45 -17.67 -4.17
N LYS A 196 0.94 -17.18 -5.31
CA LYS A 196 1.96 -17.86 -6.11
C LYS A 196 3.36 -17.64 -5.54
N GLU A 197 3.70 -16.42 -5.14
CA GLU A 197 5.01 -16.10 -4.54
C GLU A 197 5.16 -16.71 -3.15
N TYR A 198 4.10 -16.67 -2.34
CA TYR A 198 4.07 -17.17 -0.97
C TYR A 198 2.94 -18.21 -0.77
N PRO A 199 3.15 -19.47 -1.20
CA PRO A 199 2.13 -20.53 -1.06
C PRO A 199 1.75 -20.87 0.39
N SER A 200 2.56 -20.46 1.38
CA SER A 200 2.33 -20.64 2.81
C SER A 200 1.29 -19.67 3.40
N LEU A 201 0.86 -18.65 2.65
CA LEU A 201 -0.07 -17.64 3.14
C LEU A 201 -1.40 -18.28 3.58
N ARG A 202 -1.70 -18.15 4.88
CA ARG A 202 -2.99 -18.47 5.50
C ARG A 202 -3.91 -17.25 5.48
N ARG A 203 -3.34 -16.04 5.36
CA ARG A 203 -4.06 -14.78 5.49
C ARG A 203 -3.47 -13.68 4.61
N ILE A 204 -4.35 -12.93 3.94
CA ILE A 204 -4.03 -11.69 3.23
C ILE A 204 -4.98 -10.61 3.75
N ASN A 205 -4.44 -9.59 4.39
CA ASN A 205 -5.16 -8.39 4.77
C ASN A 205 -4.90 -7.29 3.74
N LEU A 206 -5.95 -6.80 3.10
CA LEU A 206 -5.88 -5.64 2.20
C LEU A 206 -6.13 -4.40 3.05
N GLN A 207 -5.07 -3.71 3.50
CA GLN A 207 -5.13 -2.59 4.43
C GLN A 207 -5.23 -1.27 3.65
N PRO A 208 -6.43 -0.69 3.49
CA PRO A 208 -6.56 0.53 2.71
C PRO A 208 -6.08 1.73 3.53
N VAL A 209 -5.43 2.66 2.84
CA VAL A 209 -5.01 3.95 3.38
C VAL A 209 -5.42 5.02 2.39
N ALA A 210 -6.10 6.04 2.87
CA ALA A 210 -6.47 7.17 2.02
C ALA A 210 -6.23 8.48 2.73
N ALA A 211 -5.89 9.49 1.93
CA ALA A 211 -6.01 10.88 2.34
C ALA A 211 -7.49 11.27 2.47
N LYS A 212 -7.79 12.25 3.30
CA LYS A 212 -9.10 12.91 3.20
C LYS A 212 -9.32 13.49 1.78
N PRO A 213 -10.57 13.60 1.33
CA PRO A 213 -10.87 14.31 0.09
C PRO A 213 -10.28 15.72 0.08
N GLY A 214 -9.67 16.11 -1.05
CA GLY A 214 -9.07 17.43 -1.25
C GLY A 214 -7.56 17.53 -1.00
N CYS A 215 -6.90 16.44 -0.62
CA CYS A 215 -5.44 16.40 -0.60
C CYS A 215 -4.89 16.27 -2.03
N SER A 216 -4.05 17.22 -2.44
CA SER A 216 -3.46 17.24 -3.78
C SER A 216 -2.56 16.03 -4.03
N GLY A 217 -2.65 15.42 -5.21
CA GLY A 217 -1.85 14.25 -5.60
C GLY A 217 -2.51 12.91 -5.22
N TYR A 218 -3.63 12.94 -4.49
CA TYR A 218 -4.39 11.75 -4.15
C TYR A 218 -5.58 11.60 -5.08
N GLY A 219 -5.79 10.37 -5.54
CA GLY A 219 -6.92 10.03 -6.40
C GLY A 219 -8.26 10.36 -5.74
N SER A 220 -9.28 10.57 -6.58
CA SER A 220 -10.68 10.66 -6.13
C SER A 220 -11.19 9.36 -5.52
N ALA A 221 -10.46 8.25 -5.69
CA ALA A 221 -10.77 6.97 -5.07
C ALA A 221 -11.00 7.15 -3.58
N ASP A 222 -12.27 7.17 -3.19
CA ASP A 222 -12.60 7.28 -1.79
C ASP A 222 -12.16 5.98 -1.10
N LEU A 223 -11.80 6.12 0.18
CA LEU A 223 -11.44 4.98 1.02
C LEU A 223 -12.49 3.86 0.98
N GLN A 224 -13.76 4.25 0.74
CA GLN A 224 -14.87 3.33 0.62
C GLN A 224 -14.77 2.45 -0.64
N THR A 225 -14.32 2.99 -1.76
CA THR A 225 -14.14 2.28 -3.04
C THR A 225 -13.12 1.14 -2.90
N ILE A 226 -12.01 1.39 -2.21
CA ILE A 226 -11.00 0.36 -1.94
C ILE A 226 -11.54 -0.69 -0.97
N LEU A 227 -12.28 -0.27 0.07
CA LEU A 227 -12.93 -1.17 1.01
C LEU A 227 -13.97 -2.06 0.32
N ASP A 228 -14.80 -1.50 -0.56
CA ASP A 228 -15.82 -2.21 -1.32
C ASP A 228 -15.18 -3.20 -2.29
N ALA A 229 -14.11 -2.81 -2.97
CA ALA A 229 -13.31 -3.72 -3.81
C ALA A 229 -12.72 -4.88 -2.99
N GLY A 230 -12.16 -4.59 -1.81
CA GLY A 230 -11.65 -5.61 -0.89
C GLY A 230 -12.75 -6.54 -0.36
N ALA A 231 -13.94 -6.01 -0.10
CA ALA A 231 -15.10 -6.80 0.32
C ALA A 231 -15.57 -7.76 -0.78
N LEU A 232 -15.52 -7.35 -2.06
CA LEU A 232 -15.81 -8.23 -3.19
C LEU A 232 -14.78 -9.35 -3.36
N LEU A 233 -13.56 -9.18 -2.84
CA LEU A 233 -12.50 -10.19 -2.87
C LEU A 233 -12.45 -11.05 -1.60
N ARG A 234 -13.34 -10.81 -0.64
CA ARG A 234 -13.34 -11.53 0.64
C ARG A 234 -13.43 -13.03 0.42
N SER A 235 -12.55 -13.75 1.08
CA SER A 235 -12.51 -15.21 1.09
C SER A 235 -12.09 -15.73 2.46
N ASP A 236 -11.85 -17.03 2.57
CA ASP A 236 -11.21 -17.65 3.74
C ASP A 236 -9.79 -17.09 3.99
N VAL A 237 -9.09 -16.73 2.93
CA VAL A 237 -7.72 -16.20 3.00
C VAL A 237 -7.68 -14.66 2.97
N VAL A 238 -8.61 -13.98 2.28
CA VAL A 238 -8.58 -12.52 2.09
C VAL A 238 -9.59 -11.82 3.01
N GLU A 239 -9.17 -10.83 3.81
CA GLU A 239 -10.09 -9.86 4.43
C GLU A 239 -9.67 -8.41 4.14
N PRO A 240 -10.65 -7.50 4.13
CA PRO A 240 -10.35 -6.09 4.26
C PRO A 240 -9.63 -5.81 5.60
N GLY A 241 -8.70 -4.86 5.57
CA GLY A 241 -8.11 -4.26 6.76
C GLY A 241 -9.02 -3.19 7.37
N ILE A 242 -8.46 -2.41 8.29
CA ILE A 242 -9.20 -1.32 8.92
C ILE A 242 -9.23 -0.08 8.05
N ARG A 243 -10.20 0.78 8.30
CA ARG A 243 -10.23 2.12 7.71
C ARG A 243 -9.14 2.98 8.37
N ILE A 244 -8.10 3.34 7.63
CA ILE A 244 -7.13 4.36 8.07
C ILE A 244 -7.20 5.55 7.12
N GLU A 245 -7.63 6.68 7.65
CA GLU A 245 -7.74 7.94 6.93
C GLU A 245 -6.80 8.98 7.53
N VAL A 246 -5.98 9.60 6.67
CA VAL A 246 -5.12 10.71 7.05
C VAL A 246 -5.94 12.00 6.97
N SER A 247 -6.16 12.62 8.13
CA SER A 247 -7.11 13.73 8.29
C SER A 247 -6.54 15.10 7.95
N ASP A 248 -5.23 15.24 7.79
CA ASP A 248 -4.59 16.48 7.35
C ASP A 248 -3.72 16.22 6.11
N CYS A 249 -3.93 17.01 5.06
CA CYS A 249 -3.16 16.87 3.83
C CYS A 249 -1.69 17.23 4.01
N LYS A 250 -1.37 18.00 5.07
CA LYS A 250 0.02 18.30 5.39
C LYS A 250 0.78 17.10 5.95
N ASP A 251 0.07 16.09 6.47
CA ASP A 251 0.66 14.92 7.14
C ASP A 251 1.15 13.86 6.15
N ILE A 252 0.88 14.07 4.87
CA ILE A 252 1.27 13.22 3.76
C ILE A 252 1.80 14.07 2.61
N ASP A 253 2.82 13.61 1.89
CA ASP A 253 3.33 14.29 0.69
C ASP A 253 2.72 13.69 -0.59
N GLY A 254 2.84 14.35 -1.73
CA GLY A 254 2.32 13.83 -3.01
C GLY A 254 2.98 12.53 -3.51
N LEU A 255 3.79 11.87 -2.68
CA LEU A 255 4.38 10.55 -2.92
C LEU A 255 3.88 9.52 -1.89
N ASP A 256 2.72 9.74 -1.28
CA ASP A 256 2.10 8.82 -0.31
C ASP A 256 2.96 8.57 0.93
N ARG A 257 3.79 9.55 1.33
CA ARG A 257 4.68 9.42 2.49
C ARG A 257 4.24 10.28 3.65
N PHE A 258 4.36 9.76 4.87
CA PHE A 258 4.12 10.59 6.06
C PHE A 258 5.14 11.72 6.16
N THR A 259 4.67 12.96 6.26
CA THR A 259 5.57 14.14 6.31
C THR A 259 6.12 14.38 7.71
N SER A 260 5.41 13.92 8.75
CA SER A 260 5.77 14.13 10.16
C SER A 260 5.85 12.82 10.94
N ASP A 261 6.74 12.78 11.93
CA ASP A 261 6.90 11.63 12.82
C ASP A 261 5.64 11.40 13.65
N ALA A 262 4.90 12.47 13.98
CA ALA A 262 3.63 12.37 14.70
C ALA A 262 2.56 11.62 13.88
N ALA A 263 2.46 11.90 12.58
CA ALA A 263 1.52 11.21 11.69
C ALA A 263 1.92 9.73 11.50
N ALA A 264 3.21 9.47 11.31
CA ALA A 264 3.76 8.12 11.22
C ALA A 264 3.52 7.32 12.50
N ALA A 265 3.77 7.90 13.68
CA ALA A 265 3.51 7.29 14.98
C ALA A 265 2.03 7.00 15.23
N ALA A 266 1.13 7.92 14.83
CA ALA A 266 -0.31 7.72 14.91
C ALA A 266 -0.79 6.57 14.01
N PHE A 267 -0.22 6.47 12.79
CA PHE A 267 -0.47 5.33 11.90
C PHE A 267 -0.01 4.02 12.54
N ALA A 268 1.26 3.96 12.97
CA ALA A 268 1.88 2.80 13.56
C ALA A 268 1.11 2.29 14.78
N THR A 269 0.66 3.20 15.65
CA THR A 269 -0.14 2.85 16.83
C THR A 269 -1.45 2.16 16.45
N LYS A 270 -2.20 2.71 15.49
CA LYS A 270 -3.46 2.10 15.03
C LYS A 270 -3.25 0.77 14.34
N PHE A 271 -2.22 0.71 13.49
CA PHE A 271 -1.83 -0.50 12.79
C PHE A 271 -1.50 -1.61 13.79
N ALA A 272 -0.64 -1.32 14.78
CA ALA A 272 -0.23 -2.26 15.80
C ALA A 272 -1.38 -2.66 16.74
N GLN A 273 -2.26 -1.73 17.11
CA GLN A 273 -3.47 -2.05 17.90
C GLN A 273 -4.40 -3.04 17.19
N HIS A 274 -4.51 -2.94 15.86
CA HIS A 274 -5.37 -3.82 15.09
C HIS A 274 -4.70 -5.17 14.79
N TYR A 275 -3.41 -5.17 14.45
CA TYR A 275 -2.74 -6.36 13.95
C TYR A 275 -1.81 -7.05 14.94
N GLY A 276 -1.33 -6.35 15.97
CA GLY A 276 -0.40 -6.85 16.98
C GLY A 276 -1.04 -7.72 18.05
N THR A 277 -2.33 -7.57 18.33
CA THR A 277 -3.03 -8.34 19.38
C THR A 277 -3.54 -9.70 18.91
N SER A 278 -3.21 -10.13 17.69
CA SER A 278 -3.76 -11.35 17.06
C SER A 278 -2.86 -12.59 17.17
N ASN A 279 -1.81 -12.55 18.00
CA ASN A 279 -0.93 -13.69 18.25
C ASN A 279 -1.44 -14.56 19.42
#